data_AF-A0A414UQ95-F1
#
_entry.id   AF-A0A414UQ95-F1
#
_cell.length_a   1.000
_cell.length_b   1.000
_cell.length_c   1.000
_cell.angle_alpha   90.00
_cell.angle_beta   90.00
_cell.angle_gamma   90.00
#
_symmetry.space_group_name_H-M   'P 1'
#
loop_
_entity.id
_entity.type
_entity.pdbx_description
1 polymer ?
#
loop_
_entity_poly.entity_id
_entity_poly.type
_entity_poly.pdbx_seq_one_letter_code
_entity_poly.pdbx_strand_id
1 'polypeptide(L)'
;TKILNIKSQSNLYNAIDYIMKPEKTKEQLWVGGNSGNTTQEVYRTMMDTKQAWGKLDGRKGYHIIISWKPGECTEEKAYQIIQEFCQEYLGENYDYVFGIHTDRKHCHGHIVFNSVNRITGYKYRYERGDWEKFMQPITDKLCVKYGLPKLEYEKGNRKGVSYGEWKDQGKSSWKNLIRADIDYAISLSESYEEFLEQMRSMHYQIREGTSQEEGAILSLKLPGQGKAWRTKKKTLGEAYTVAAIRERIGKEWKSYPIPKSPKLQRCQMRSDRKSIRGISGYQASHVRDIYQIQNRYARGNIYAINQGSMRKH
;
A
#
# COMPACT_ATOMS: atom_id res chain seq x y z
N THR A 1 -5.36 -16.62 2.89
CA THR A 1 -6.42 -15.70 3.34
C THR A 1 -5.86 -14.67 4.32
N LYS A 2 -6.36 -13.43 4.34
CA LYS A 2 -5.86 -12.33 5.19
C LYS A 2 -6.97 -11.35 5.58
N ILE A 3 -6.80 -10.65 6.71
CA ILE A 3 -7.62 -9.49 7.08
C ILE A 3 -6.73 -8.27 7.36
N LEU A 4 -7.14 -7.10 6.89
CA LEU A 4 -6.41 -5.84 7.04
C LEU A 4 -7.32 -4.77 7.66
N ASN A 5 -6.74 -3.95 8.55
CA ASN A 5 -7.45 -2.83 9.17
C ASN A 5 -7.35 -1.57 8.31
N ILE A 6 -8.49 -0.94 8.02
CA ILE A 6 -8.54 0.34 7.32
C ILE A 6 -8.66 1.47 8.36
N LYS A 7 -7.65 2.36 8.40
CA LYS A 7 -7.53 3.38 9.44
C LYS A 7 -8.04 4.78 9.03
N SER A 8 -8.05 5.11 7.74
CA SER A 8 -8.45 6.43 7.25
C SER A 8 -9.61 6.35 6.26
N GLN A 9 -10.39 7.44 6.17
CA GLN A 9 -11.49 7.57 5.22
C GLN A 9 -11.02 7.43 3.77
N SER A 10 -9.90 8.08 3.44
CA SER A 10 -9.26 7.95 2.12
C SER A 10 -8.87 6.51 1.79
N ASN A 11 -8.36 5.75 2.75
CA ASN A 11 -8.02 4.34 2.52
C ASN A 11 -9.26 3.45 2.42
N LEU A 12 -10.39 3.83 3.05
CA LEU A 12 -11.66 3.13 2.88
C LEU A 12 -12.19 3.30 1.45
N TYR A 13 -12.25 4.54 0.97
CA TYR A 13 -12.64 4.84 -0.41
C TYR A 13 -11.75 4.10 -1.41
N ASN A 14 -10.42 4.20 -1.26
CA ASN A 14 -9.47 3.53 -2.13
C ASN A 14 -9.60 1.99 -2.10
N ALA A 15 -9.94 1.41 -0.94
CA ALA A 15 -10.15 -0.04 -0.84
C ALA A 15 -11.42 -0.47 -1.59
N ILE A 16 -12.52 0.28 -1.44
CA ILE A 16 -13.78 0.04 -2.14
C ILE A 16 -13.58 0.20 -3.66
N ASP A 17 -12.96 1.31 -4.08
CA ASP A 17 -12.62 1.57 -5.49
C ASP A 17 -11.80 0.43 -6.08
N TYR A 18 -10.76 0.00 -5.36
CA TYR A 18 -9.88 -1.07 -5.80
C TYR A 18 -10.62 -2.40 -6.01
N ILE A 19 -11.53 -2.79 -5.10
CA ILE A 19 -12.21 -4.09 -5.20
C ILE A 19 -13.30 -4.09 -6.26
N MET A 20 -13.91 -2.93 -6.53
CA MET A 20 -14.99 -2.74 -7.52
C MET A 20 -14.47 -2.38 -8.92
N LYS A 21 -13.14 -2.40 -9.14
CA LYS A 21 -12.55 -2.04 -10.43
C LYS A 21 -13.10 -2.91 -11.56
N PRO A 22 -13.68 -2.32 -12.62
CA PRO A 22 -14.26 -3.07 -13.74
C PRO A 22 -13.26 -4.00 -14.42
N GLU A 23 -12.02 -3.53 -14.60
CA GLU A 23 -10.92 -4.28 -15.23
C GLU A 23 -10.58 -5.59 -14.51
N LYS A 24 -10.87 -5.68 -13.20
CA LYS A 24 -10.52 -6.83 -12.35
C LYS A 24 -11.68 -7.78 -12.09
N THR A 25 -12.90 -7.35 -12.41
CA THR A 25 -14.15 -7.99 -11.99
C THR A 25 -15.02 -8.40 -13.18
N LYS A 26 -14.44 -8.47 -14.39
CA LYS A 26 -15.15 -8.64 -15.68
C LYS A 26 -16.29 -7.63 -15.82
N GLU A 27 -15.93 -6.35 -15.86
CA GLU A 27 -16.89 -5.24 -16.00
C GLU A 27 -17.91 -5.17 -14.85
N GLN A 28 -17.47 -5.43 -13.61
CA GLN A 28 -18.29 -5.44 -12.38
C GLN A 28 -19.28 -6.62 -12.26
N LEU A 29 -19.24 -7.59 -13.16
CA LEU A 29 -20.11 -8.79 -13.09
C LEU A 29 -19.94 -9.56 -11.77
N TRP A 30 -18.73 -9.53 -11.19
CA TRP A 30 -18.41 -10.24 -9.95
C TRP A 30 -18.31 -9.35 -8.71
N VAL A 31 -19.13 -8.31 -8.65
CA VAL A 31 -19.25 -7.41 -7.49
C VAL A 31 -20.60 -7.62 -6.82
N GLY A 32 -20.61 -7.70 -5.49
CA GLY A 32 -21.84 -7.83 -4.71
C GLY A 32 -21.71 -7.18 -3.34
N GLY A 33 -22.81 -7.08 -2.60
CA GLY A 33 -22.82 -6.46 -1.29
C GLY A 33 -24.19 -5.93 -0.90
N ASN A 34 -24.29 -5.34 0.29
CA ASN A 34 -25.52 -4.72 0.79
C ASN A 34 -25.42 -3.18 0.91
N SER A 35 -24.32 -2.60 0.41
CA SER A 35 -23.98 -1.19 0.65
C SER A 35 -24.12 -0.28 -0.56
N GLY A 36 -24.45 -0.82 -1.74
CA GLY A 36 -24.59 -0.07 -2.99
C GLY A 36 -23.86 -0.74 -4.16
N ASN A 37 -24.04 -0.18 -5.36
CA ASN A 37 -23.52 -0.73 -6.61
C ASN A 37 -22.36 0.08 -7.19
N THR A 38 -22.18 1.33 -6.72
CA THR A 38 -21.03 2.17 -7.07
C THR A 38 -20.12 2.42 -5.88
N THR A 39 -18.84 2.70 -6.15
CA THR A 39 -17.86 3.03 -5.12
C THR A 39 -18.31 4.21 -4.25
N GLN A 40 -18.91 5.24 -4.88
CA GLN A 40 -19.40 6.43 -4.21
C GLN A 40 -20.55 6.09 -3.25
N GLU A 41 -21.53 5.29 -3.70
CA GLU A 41 -22.66 4.84 -2.88
C GLU A 41 -22.19 4.01 -1.70
N VAL A 42 -21.36 2.98 -1.95
CA VAL A 42 -20.85 2.11 -0.90
C VAL A 42 -20.08 2.90 0.16
N TYR A 43 -19.20 3.80 -0.27
CA TYR A 43 -18.47 4.67 0.64
C TYR A 43 -19.41 5.55 1.45
N ARG A 44 -20.41 6.16 0.80
CA ARG A 44 -21.40 7.02 1.45
C ARG A 44 -22.21 6.23 2.48
N THR A 45 -22.78 5.08 2.13
CA THR A 45 -23.51 4.20 3.06
C THR A 45 -22.67 3.88 4.30
N MET A 46 -21.42 3.44 4.10
CA MET A 46 -20.53 3.12 5.22
C MET A 46 -20.19 4.34 6.09
N MET A 47 -20.16 5.54 5.52
CA MET A 47 -19.90 6.78 6.26
C MET A 47 -21.14 7.30 6.98
N ASP A 48 -22.31 7.21 6.34
CA ASP A 48 -23.61 7.59 6.90
C ASP A 48 -23.91 6.76 8.15
N THR A 49 -23.68 5.43 8.11
CA THR A 49 -23.78 4.57 9.30
C THR A 49 -22.88 5.04 10.43
N LYS A 50 -21.63 5.44 10.14
CA LYS A 50 -20.71 5.93 11.18
C LYS A 50 -21.15 7.28 11.72
N GLN A 51 -21.69 8.15 10.87
CA GLN A 51 -22.18 9.47 11.27
C GLN A 51 -23.41 9.35 12.15
N ALA A 52 -24.36 8.47 11.81
CA ALA A 52 -25.55 8.18 12.61
C ALA A 52 -25.20 7.76 14.05
N TRP A 53 -24.13 6.97 14.21
CA TRP A 53 -23.65 6.52 15.53
C TRP A 53 -22.57 7.42 16.16
N GLY A 54 -22.22 8.55 15.53
CA GLY A 54 -21.17 9.46 16.03
C GLY A 54 -19.77 8.81 16.11
N LYS A 55 -19.48 7.80 15.29
CA LYS A 55 -18.24 6.99 15.30
C LYS A 55 -17.33 7.30 14.12
N LEU A 56 -17.13 8.58 13.82
CA LEU A 56 -16.25 9.06 12.74
C LEU A 56 -14.75 8.98 13.07
N ASP A 57 -14.39 8.59 14.29
CA ASP A 57 -13.03 8.46 14.81
C ASP A 57 -12.49 7.02 14.70
N GLY A 58 -11.17 6.83 14.78
CA GLY A 58 -10.54 5.50 14.81
C GLY A 58 -10.65 4.70 13.49
N ARG A 59 -10.73 3.37 13.59
CA ARG A 59 -10.83 2.45 12.45
C ARG A 59 -12.07 2.75 11.60
N LYS A 60 -11.95 2.55 10.29
CA LYS A 60 -12.98 2.88 9.30
C LYS A 60 -13.60 1.66 8.63
N GLY A 61 -12.88 0.55 8.61
CA GLY A 61 -13.36 -0.68 8.04
C GLY A 61 -12.28 -1.75 8.08
N TYR A 62 -12.62 -2.86 7.45
CA TYR A 62 -11.81 -4.06 7.37
C TYR A 62 -11.81 -4.57 5.94
N HIS A 63 -10.69 -5.16 5.53
CA HIS A 63 -10.54 -5.77 4.22
C HIS A 63 -10.13 -7.23 4.40
N ILE A 64 -11.03 -8.15 4.07
CA ILE A 64 -10.79 -9.58 4.06
C ILE A 64 -10.41 -9.99 2.63
N ILE A 65 -9.43 -10.90 2.52
CA ILE A 65 -8.96 -11.45 1.25
C ILE A 65 -8.96 -12.97 1.37
N ILE A 66 -9.89 -13.63 0.69
CA ILE A 66 -9.97 -15.10 0.58
C ILE A 66 -9.38 -15.51 -0.77
N SER A 67 -8.54 -16.53 -0.79
CA SER A 67 -7.82 -16.96 -1.98
C SER A 67 -7.81 -18.48 -2.06
N TRP A 68 -8.04 -19.00 -3.25
CA TRP A 68 -7.97 -20.43 -3.56
C TRP A 68 -6.67 -20.74 -4.31
N LYS A 69 -6.20 -22.00 -4.30
CA LYS A 69 -5.01 -22.34 -5.10
C LYS A 69 -5.36 -22.27 -6.61
N PRO A 70 -4.38 -22.04 -7.49
CA PRO A 70 -4.62 -22.01 -8.94
C PRO A 70 -5.37 -23.25 -9.42
N GLY A 71 -6.47 -23.06 -10.15
CA GLY A 71 -7.27 -24.16 -10.71
C GLY A 71 -8.25 -24.83 -9.75
N GLU A 72 -8.26 -24.47 -8.45
CA GLU A 72 -9.20 -25.09 -7.50
C GLU A 72 -10.62 -24.53 -7.61
N CYS A 73 -10.76 -23.23 -7.83
CA CYS A 73 -12.04 -22.53 -7.74
C CYS A 73 -12.34 -21.72 -9.01
N THR A 74 -13.55 -21.88 -9.54
CA THR A 74 -14.05 -21.05 -10.65
C THR A 74 -14.58 -19.72 -10.13
N GLU A 75 -14.76 -18.74 -11.01
CA GLU A 75 -15.23 -17.40 -10.65
C GLU A 75 -16.65 -17.44 -10.07
N GLU A 76 -17.52 -18.27 -10.64
CA GLU A 76 -18.91 -18.47 -10.21
C GLU A 76 -18.96 -19.04 -8.78
N LYS A 77 -18.18 -20.09 -8.52
CA LYS A 77 -18.09 -20.71 -7.21
C LYS A 77 -17.50 -19.75 -6.18
N ALA A 78 -16.46 -18.99 -6.56
CA ALA A 78 -15.86 -18.00 -5.70
C ALA A 78 -16.86 -16.91 -5.32
N TYR A 79 -17.66 -16.41 -6.28
CA TYR A 79 -18.71 -15.44 -6.01
C TYR A 79 -19.74 -15.99 -5.02
N GLN A 80 -20.25 -17.21 -5.25
CA GLN A 80 -21.23 -17.85 -4.38
C GLN A 80 -20.70 -18.07 -2.95
N ILE A 81 -19.46 -18.57 -2.82
CA ILE A 81 -18.81 -18.77 -1.51
C ILE A 81 -18.66 -17.45 -0.76
N ILE A 82 -18.22 -16.39 -1.45
CA ILE A 82 -18.02 -15.08 -0.81
C ILE A 82 -19.35 -14.45 -0.41
N GLN A 83 -20.38 -14.57 -1.26
CA GLN A 83 -21.71 -14.09 -0.95
C GLN A 83 -22.27 -14.77 0.31
N GLU A 84 -22.24 -16.11 0.36
CA GLU A 84 -22.72 -16.85 1.54
C GLU A 84 -21.85 -16.57 2.78
N PHE A 85 -20.53 -16.44 2.61
CA PHE A 85 -19.64 -16.05 3.70
C PHE A 85 -20.02 -14.69 4.28
N CYS A 86 -20.29 -13.68 3.43
CA CYS A 86 -20.69 -12.37 3.92
C CYS A 86 -22.05 -12.41 4.61
N GLN A 87 -23.01 -13.17 4.09
CA GLN A 87 -24.32 -13.34 4.71
C GLN A 87 -24.23 -14.01 6.10
N GLU A 88 -23.42 -15.07 6.24
CA GLU A 88 -23.28 -15.79 7.50
C GLU A 88 -22.41 -15.03 8.51
N TYR A 89 -21.32 -14.43 8.07
CA TYR A 89 -20.35 -13.78 8.96
C TYR A 89 -20.73 -12.34 9.34
N LEU A 90 -21.22 -11.56 8.38
CA LEU A 90 -21.54 -10.15 8.54
C LEU A 90 -23.05 -9.93 8.66
N GLY A 91 -23.83 -10.64 7.83
CA GLY A 91 -25.29 -10.52 7.75
C GLY A 91 -25.76 -9.09 7.55
N GLU A 92 -26.94 -8.78 8.10
CA GLU A 92 -27.50 -7.42 8.08
C GLU A 92 -26.92 -6.51 9.18
N ASN A 93 -25.96 -7.01 9.96
CA ASN A 93 -25.36 -6.25 11.05
C ASN A 93 -24.28 -5.28 10.58
N TYR A 94 -23.72 -5.46 9.38
CA TYR A 94 -22.64 -4.63 8.84
C TYR A 94 -22.91 -4.24 7.40
N ASP A 95 -22.49 -3.03 7.04
CA ASP A 95 -22.40 -2.61 5.65
C ASP A 95 -21.14 -3.24 5.03
N TYR A 96 -21.29 -4.00 3.94
CA TYR A 96 -20.19 -4.60 3.20
C TYR A 96 -20.37 -4.57 1.69
N VAL A 97 -19.23 -4.70 1.01
CA VAL A 97 -19.10 -4.93 -0.42
C VAL A 97 -18.01 -5.96 -0.66
N PHE A 98 -18.15 -6.76 -1.71
CA PHE A 98 -17.14 -7.72 -2.12
C PHE A 98 -16.97 -7.74 -3.63
N GLY A 99 -15.79 -8.18 -4.08
CA GLY A 99 -15.45 -8.34 -5.48
C GLY A 99 -14.55 -9.54 -5.70
N ILE A 100 -14.79 -10.31 -6.76
CA ILE A 100 -13.92 -11.42 -7.17
C ILE A 100 -12.93 -10.93 -8.22
N HIS A 101 -11.64 -11.09 -7.93
CA HIS A 101 -10.56 -10.70 -8.81
C HIS A 101 -9.99 -11.92 -9.53
N THR A 102 -9.91 -11.79 -10.86
CA THR A 102 -9.49 -12.83 -11.78
C THR A 102 -8.26 -12.42 -12.59
N ASP A 103 -7.69 -11.26 -12.25
CA ASP A 103 -6.52 -10.64 -12.88
C ASP A 103 -5.20 -11.42 -12.64
N ARG A 104 -5.21 -12.42 -11.77
CA ARG A 104 -4.04 -13.25 -11.44
C ARG A 104 -4.29 -14.71 -11.79
N LYS A 105 -3.20 -15.50 -11.78
CA LYS A 105 -3.21 -16.97 -11.97
C LYS A 105 -4.13 -17.74 -11.01
N HIS A 106 -4.68 -17.09 -9.98
CA HIS A 106 -5.61 -17.68 -9.03
C HIS A 106 -6.75 -16.70 -8.70
N CYS A 107 -7.94 -17.27 -8.54
CA CYS A 107 -9.13 -16.57 -8.09
C CYS A 107 -8.94 -16.09 -6.63
N HIS A 108 -9.34 -14.86 -6.36
CA HIS A 108 -9.34 -14.31 -5.01
C HIS A 108 -10.52 -13.37 -4.79
N GLY A 109 -11.22 -13.57 -3.67
CA GLY A 109 -12.33 -12.73 -3.22
C GLY A 109 -11.83 -11.67 -2.26
N HIS A 110 -12.21 -10.42 -2.52
CA HIS A 110 -11.98 -9.29 -1.63
C HIS A 110 -13.30 -8.84 -1.01
N ILE A 111 -13.32 -8.64 0.31
CA ILE A 111 -14.50 -8.15 1.04
C ILE A 111 -14.07 -6.93 1.85
N VAL A 112 -14.74 -5.80 1.66
CA VAL A 112 -14.58 -4.60 2.50
C VAL A 112 -15.86 -4.39 3.29
N PHE A 113 -15.75 -4.28 4.61
CA PHE A 113 -16.90 -4.05 5.48
C PHE A 113 -16.65 -2.95 6.51
N ASN A 114 -17.75 -2.37 6.99
CA ASN A 114 -17.77 -1.26 7.92
C ASN A 114 -17.22 -1.66 9.30
N SER A 115 -16.47 -0.76 9.94
CA SER A 115 -16.00 -0.98 11.30
C SER A 115 -17.08 -0.82 12.36
N VAL A 116 -18.25 -0.28 12.00
CA VAL A 116 -19.38 -0.02 12.91
C VAL A 116 -20.53 -0.94 12.50
N ASN A 117 -21.10 -1.62 13.49
CA ASN A 117 -22.33 -2.39 13.32
C ASN A 117 -23.49 -1.42 13.07
N ARG A 118 -24.22 -1.60 11.96
CA ARG A 118 -25.28 -0.66 11.56
C ARG A 118 -26.52 -0.71 12.46
N ILE A 119 -26.74 -1.83 13.13
CA ILE A 119 -27.87 -2.06 14.04
C ILE A 119 -27.55 -1.60 15.47
N THR A 120 -26.35 -1.92 15.96
CA THR A 120 -26.00 -1.72 17.38
C THR A 120 -25.06 -0.54 17.63
N GLY A 121 -24.42 0.00 16.60
CA GLY A 121 -23.43 1.08 16.72
C GLY A 121 -22.08 0.66 17.31
N TYR A 122 -21.93 -0.60 17.75
CA TYR A 122 -20.67 -1.09 18.29
C TYR A 122 -19.59 -1.19 17.22
N LYS A 123 -18.35 -0.84 17.59
CA LYS A 123 -17.19 -1.01 16.71
C LYS A 123 -16.77 -2.48 16.70
N TYR A 124 -16.66 -3.06 15.51
CA TYR A 124 -16.10 -4.39 15.31
C TYR A 124 -14.66 -4.42 15.84
N ARG A 125 -14.33 -5.49 16.56
CA ARG A 125 -13.03 -5.73 17.17
C ARG A 125 -12.51 -7.07 16.66
N TYR A 126 -11.36 -7.01 16.00
CA TYR A 126 -10.65 -8.18 15.54
C TYR A 126 -9.50 -8.47 16.49
N GLU A 127 -9.44 -9.69 16.99
CA GLU A 127 -8.41 -10.21 17.87
C GLU A 127 -7.62 -11.33 17.20
N ARG A 128 -6.40 -11.56 17.71
CA ARG A 128 -5.55 -12.63 17.19
C ARG A 128 -6.21 -13.97 17.52
N GLY A 129 -6.58 -14.72 16.48
CA GLY A 129 -7.28 -16.00 16.60
C GLY A 129 -8.73 -15.97 16.14
N ASP A 130 -9.33 -14.78 15.94
CA ASP A 130 -10.71 -14.66 15.46
C ASP A 130 -10.90 -15.27 14.07
N TRP A 131 -9.86 -15.24 13.24
CA TRP A 131 -9.85 -15.93 11.96
C TRP A 131 -10.09 -17.44 12.15
N GLU A 132 -9.26 -18.11 12.96
CA GLU A 132 -9.33 -19.56 13.18
C GLU A 132 -10.64 -19.95 13.90
N LYS A 133 -11.12 -19.09 14.79
CA LYS A 133 -12.30 -19.37 15.61
C LYS A 133 -13.62 -19.15 14.88
N PHE A 134 -13.74 -18.10 14.08
CA PHE A 134 -15.02 -17.67 13.52
C PHE A 134 -15.08 -17.70 11.99
N MET A 135 -14.00 -17.32 11.30
CA MET A 135 -14.02 -17.21 9.83
C MET A 135 -13.67 -18.53 9.15
N GLN A 136 -12.66 -19.24 9.67
CA GLN A 136 -12.18 -20.50 9.11
C GLN A 136 -13.27 -21.60 9.07
N PRO A 137 -14.06 -21.82 10.15
CA PRO A 137 -15.13 -22.83 10.11
C PRO A 137 -16.18 -22.54 9.04
N ILE A 138 -16.53 -21.26 8.83
CA ILE A 138 -17.47 -20.84 7.80
C ILE A 138 -16.88 -21.09 6.43
N THR A 139 -15.64 -20.63 6.18
CA THR A 139 -15.00 -20.83 4.87
C THR A 139 -14.78 -22.30 4.54
N ASP A 140 -14.43 -23.13 5.52
CA ASP A 140 -14.23 -24.57 5.29
C ASP A 140 -15.56 -25.28 5.01
N LYS A 141 -16.61 -24.93 5.76
CA LYS A 141 -17.97 -25.44 5.53
C LYS A 141 -18.45 -25.08 4.11
N LEU A 142 -18.24 -23.83 3.69
CA LEU A 142 -18.62 -23.37 2.35
C LEU A 142 -17.77 -24.04 1.27
N CYS A 143 -16.45 -24.12 1.41
CA CYS A 143 -15.61 -24.82 0.44
C CYS A 143 -16.06 -26.27 0.25
N VAL A 144 -16.32 -27.01 1.33
CA VAL A 144 -16.83 -28.39 1.25
C VAL A 144 -18.18 -28.45 0.54
N LYS A 145 -19.11 -27.53 0.85
CA LYS A 145 -20.43 -27.43 0.19
C LYS A 145 -20.32 -27.27 -1.33
N TYR A 146 -19.33 -26.53 -1.82
CA TYR A 146 -19.11 -26.29 -3.26
C TYR A 146 -18.15 -27.29 -3.94
N GLY A 147 -17.78 -28.37 -3.23
CA GLY A 147 -16.88 -29.41 -3.72
C GLY A 147 -15.42 -28.95 -3.84
N LEU A 148 -15.01 -27.99 -3.02
CA LEU A 148 -13.64 -27.48 -2.94
C LEU A 148 -12.92 -28.06 -1.72
N PRO A 149 -11.59 -28.23 -1.79
CA PRO A 149 -10.81 -28.59 -0.62
C PRO A 149 -10.92 -27.50 0.46
N LYS A 150 -10.79 -27.93 1.73
CA LYS A 150 -10.72 -27.00 2.87
C LYS A 150 -9.56 -26.04 2.67
N LEU A 151 -9.72 -24.79 3.13
CA LEU A 151 -8.68 -23.79 2.94
C LEU A 151 -7.54 -24.06 3.93
N GLU A 152 -6.44 -24.60 3.42
CA GLU A 152 -5.22 -24.77 4.21
C GLU A 152 -4.64 -23.41 4.57
N TYR A 153 -4.73 -23.08 5.86
CA TYR A 153 -4.13 -21.89 6.42
C TYR A 153 -2.75 -22.24 6.99
N GLU A 154 -1.69 -21.91 6.25
CA GLU A 154 -0.33 -22.01 6.78
C GLU A 154 -0.16 -20.97 7.91
N LYS A 155 -0.06 -21.45 9.15
CA LYS A 155 0.27 -20.65 10.34
C LYS A 155 1.63 -19.94 10.24
N GLY A 156 2.46 -20.36 9.28
CA GLY A 156 3.75 -19.77 8.95
C GLY A 156 3.63 -18.59 7.98
N ASN A 157 3.71 -17.38 8.53
CA ASN A 157 4.43 -16.25 7.92
C ASN A 157 4.23 -16.00 6.42
N ARG A 158 3.00 -16.11 5.89
CA ARG A 158 2.69 -15.49 4.59
C ARG A 158 2.79 -13.97 4.78
N LYS A 159 3.98 -13.41 4.54
CA LYS A 159 4.18 -12.01 4.13
C LYS A 159 3.49 -11.77 2.77
N GLY A 160 2.17 -11.97 2.71
CA GLY A 160 1.37 -11.32 1.70
C GLY A 160 1.54 -9.82 1.91
N VAL A 161 2.21 -9.22 0.94
CA VAL A 161 2.49 -7.80 0.83
C VAL A 161 1.21 -7.05 1.16
N SER A 162 1.15 -6.43 2.33
CA SER A 162 0.00 -5.60 2.68
C SER A 162 -0.12 -4.48 1.63
N TYR A 163 -1.32 -3.95 1.40
CA TYR A 163 -1.48 -2.74 0.59
C TYR A 163 -0.60 -1.59 1.11
N GLY A 164 -0.25 -1.61 2.41
CA GLY A 164 0.78 -0.77 3.01
C GLY A 164 2.19 -1.07 2.51
N GLU A 165 2.58 -2.32 2.31
CA GLU A 165 3.88 -2.71 1.71
C GLU A 165 3.95 -2.42 0.20
N TRP A 166 2.82 -2.46 -0.53
CA TRP A 166 2.74 -2.04 -1.94
C TRP A 166 2.80 -0.51 -2.07
N LYS A 167 2.11 0.23 -1.19
CA LYS A 167 2.18 1.70 -1.11
C LYS A 167 3.47 2.20 -0.46
N ASP A 168 4.13 1.37 0.35
CA ASP A 168 5.47 1.59 0.89
C ASP A 168 6.56 1.33 -0.15
N GLN A 169 6.25 0.94 -1.39
CA GLN A 169 7.20 1.18 -2.48
C GLN A 169 7.46 2.68 -2.68
N GLY A 170 6.55 3.56 -2.22
CA GLY A 170 6.76 5.01 -2.17
C GLY A 170 7.40 5.54 -0.89
N LYS A 171 7.25 4.88 0.28
CA LYS A 171 7.89 5.30 1.55
C LYS A 171 9.20 4.58 1.85
N SER A 172 9.40 3.41 1.28
CA SER A 172 10.69 2.73 1.15
C SER A 172 11.53 3.33 0.03
N SER A 173 11.03 4.32 -0.73
CA SER A 173 11.82 5.06 -1.71
C SER A 173 13.10 5.60 -1.08
N TRP A 174 13.03 6.26 0.10
CA TRP A 174 14.23 6.86 0.69
C TRP A 174 15.23 5.84 1.20
N LYS A 175 14.78 4.77 1.86
CA LYS A 175 15.70 3.70 2.31
C LYS A 175 16.30 2.95 1.12
N ASN A 176 15.50 2.71 0.07
CA ASN A 176 15.97 2.05 -1.15
C ASN A 176 16.88 2.95 -1.97
N LEU A 177 16.62 4.26 -2.01
CA LEU A 177 17.48 5.27 -2.63
C LEU A 177 18.81 5.32 -1.89
N ILE A 178 18.79 5.44 -0.55
CA ILE A 178 20.02 5.42 0.26
C ILE A 178 20.80 4.12 0.05
N ARG A 179 20.13 2.96 -0.03
CA ARG A 179 20.79 1.69 -0.35
C ARG A 179 21.41 1.68 -1.73
N ALA A 180 20.69 2.16 -2.75
CA ALA A 180 21.18 2.25 -4.11
C ALA A 180 22.36 3.23 -4.23
N ASP A 181 22.31 4.37 -3.54
CA ASP A 181 23.39 5.36 -3.48
C ASP A 181 24.61 4.76 -2.77
N ILE A 182 24.42 4.00 -1.67
CA ILE A 182 25.51 3.27 -1.01
C ILE A 182 26.11 2.23 -1.97
N ASP A 183 25.28 1.44 -2.65
CA ASP A 183 25.76 0.43 -3.60
C ASP A 183 26.51 1.07 -4.77
N TYR A 184 26.05 2.22 -5.25
CA TYR A 184 26.71 3.03 -6.27
C TYR A 184 28.04 3.61 -5.79
N ALA A 185 28.08 4.21 -4.60
CA ALA A 185 29.32 4.73 -4.01
C ALA A 185 30.35 3.62 -3.81
N ILE A 186 29.93 2.43 -3.34
CA ILE A 186 30.82 1.27 -3.22
C ILE A 186 31.40 0.88 -4.59
N SER A 187 30.59 0.91 -5.65
CA SER A 187 31.05 0.55 -7.00
C SER A 187 32.08 1.50 -7.60
N LEU A 188 32.16 2.73 -7.07
CA LEU A 188 33.09 3.77 -7.51
C LEU A 188 34.31 3.93 -6.60
N SER A 189 34.39 3.17 -5.50
CA SER A 189 35.39 3.38 -4.46
C SER A 189 36.26 2.14 -4.30
N GLU A 190 37.57 2.35 -4.24
CA GLU A 190 38.56 1.32 -3.95
C GLU A 190 38.98 1.34 -2.47
N SER A 191 38.68 2.44 -1.76
CA SER A 191 38.92 2.61 -0.33
C SER A 191 37.68 3.09 0.43
N TYR A 192 37.70 2.95 1.76
CA TYR A 192 36.60 3.40 2.62
C TYR A 192 36.49 4.93 2.65
N GLU A 193 37.63 5.61 2.56
CA GLU A 193 37.75 7.06 2.46
C GLU A 193 37.10 7.57 1.17
N GLU A 194 37.39 6.95 0.03
CA GLU A 194 36.75 7.28 -1.25
C GLU A 194 35.24 7.08 -1.21
N PHE A 195 34.76 6.01 -0.56
CA PHE A 195 33.33 5.79 -0.37
C PHE A 195 32.67 6.96 0.38
N LEU A 196 33.31 7.49 1.42
CA LEU A 196 32.80 8.64 2.15
C LEU A 196 32.80 9.91 1.29
N GLU A 197 33.80 10.08 0.42
CA GLU A 197 33.86 11.19 -0.54
C GLU A 197 32.75 11.11 -1.57
N GLN A 198 32.49 9.93 -2.15
CA GLN A 198 31.38 9.70 -3.08
C GLN A 198 30.02 9.95 -2.43
N MET A 199 29.84 9.53 -1.18
CA MET A 199 28.60 9.83 -0.45
C MET A 199 28.44 11.34 -0.18
N ARG A 200 29.54 12.07 0.10
CA ARG A 200 29.52 13.54 0.26
C ARG A 200 29.25 14.26 -1.06
N SER A 201 29.76 13.75 -2.19
CA SER A 201 29.52 14.32 -3.52
C SER A 201 28.05 14.22 -3.92
N MET A 202 27.36 13.16 -3.47
CA MET A 202 25.89 13.02 -3.54
C MET A 202 25.13 13.85 -2.49
N HIS A 203 25.79 14.84 -1.90
CA HIS A 203 25.26 15.79 -0.91
C HIS A 203 24.81 15.18 0.42
N TYR A 204 25.24 13.97 0.79
CA TYR A 204 24.96 13.46 2.12
C TYR A 204 25.80 14.16 3.19
N GLN A 205 25.13 14.62 4.25
CA GLN A 205 25.78 14.98 5.51
C GLN A 205 26.04 13.69 6.28
N ILE A 206 27.32 13.34 6.40
CA ILE A 206 27.78 12.11 7.05
C ILE A 206 28.25 12.44 8.46
N ARG A 207 27.77 11.68 9.45
CA ARG A 207 28.36 11.66 10.79
C ARG A 207 28.71 10.23 11.19
N GLU A 208 29.96 10.02 11.53
CA GLU A 208 30.44 8.76 12.08
C GLU A 208 30.10 8.69 13.57
N GLY A 209 29.77 7.50 14.04
CA GLY A 209 29.52 7.25 15.46
C GLY A 209 29.69 5.78 15.79
N THR A 210 29.48 5.44 17.05
CA THR A 210 29.58 4.06 17.55
C THR A 210 28.27 3.63 18.22
N SER A 211 27.93 2.35 18.07
CA SER A 211 26.76 1.69 18.65
C SER A 211 27.24 0.52 19.49
N GLN A 212 26.70 0.35 20.69
CA GLN A 212 27.09 -0.74 21.60
C GLN A 212 26.91 -2.14 21.00
N GLU A 213 25.90 -2.33 20.15
CA GLU A 213 25.55 -3.62 19.54
C GLU A 213 26.25 -3.90 18.19
N GLU A 214 26.61 -2.86 17.42
CA GLU A 214 26.98 -3.00 15.99
C GLU A 214 28.31 -2.29 15.64
N GLY A 215 29.03 -1.77 16.63
CA GLY A 215 30.31 -1.08 16.43
C GLY A 215 30.15 0.24 15.67
N ALA A 216 30.94 0.46 14.62
CA ALA A 216 30.92 1.70 13.83
C ALA A 216 29.60 1.87 13.05
N ILE A 217 29.02 3.07 13.09
CA ILE A 217 27.79 3.43 12.40
C ILE A 217 27.95 4.77 11.66
N LEU A 218 27.36 4.85 10.46
CA LEU A 218 27.25 6.07 9.68
C LEU A 218 25.83 6.59 9.77
N SER A 219 25.70 7.88 10.11
CA SER A 219 24.45 8.62 10.02
C SER A 219 24.45 9.43 8.73
N LEU A 220 23.55 9.09 7.81
CA LEU A 220 23.40 9.68 6.49
C LEU A 220 22.18 10.60 6.48
N LYS A 221 22.38 11.88 6.14
CA LYS A 221 21.29 12.87 6.05
C LYS A 221 21.40 13.67 4.76
N LEU A 222 20.38 13.61 3.92
CA LEU A 222 20.26 14.50 2.76
C LEU A 222 19.82 15.91 3.17
N PRO A 223 20.26 16.95 2.46
CA PRO A 223 19.79 18.32 2.66
C PRO A 223 18.27 18.39 2.44
N GLY A 224 17.56 19.07 3.35
CA GLY A 224 16.10 19.16 3.35
C GLY A 224 15.38 18.03 4.11
N GLN A 225 16.06 16.97 4.54
CA GLN A 225 15.45 15.94 5.39
C GLN A 225 15.52 16.29 6.88
N GLY A 226 14.40 16.12 7.59
CA GLY A 226 14.33 16.30 9.04
C GLY A 226 15.02 15.19 9.85
N LYS A 227 15.24 14.01 9.26
CA LYS A 227 15.75 12.82 9.96
C LYS A 227 16.94 12.20 9.24
N ALA A 228 17.99 11.86 9.99
CA ALA A 228 19.13 11.08 9.50
C ALA A 228 18.83 9.58 9.58
N TRP A 229 19.32 8.82 8.60
CA TRP A 229 19.22 7.36 8.55
C TRP A 229 20.57 6.74 8.93
N ARG A 230 20.54 5.74 9.81
CA ARG A 230 21.76 5.08 10.30
C ARG A 230 21.99 3.75 9.58
N THR A 231 23.24 3.41 9.30
CA THR A 231 23.69 2.12 8.76
C THR A 231 23.61 1.01 9.81
N LYS A 232 22.42 0.81 10.39
CA LYS A 232 22.13 -0.26 11.34
C LYS A 232 21.39 -1.41 10.68
N LYS A 233 21.55 -2.64 11.20
CA LYS A 233 20.83 -3.83 10.72
C LYS A 233 19.32 -3.61 10.69
N LYS A 234 18.76 -3.04 11.76
CA LYS A 234 17.32 -2.72 11.87
C LYS A 234 16.85 -1.61 10.92
N THR A 235 17.74 -0.75 10.45
CA THR A 235 17.36 0.46 9.69
C THR A 235 17.51 0.26 8.19
N LEU A 236 18.71 -0.15 7.73
CA LEU A 236 19.05 -0.34 6.32
C LEU A 236 19.25 -1.82 5.95
N GLY A 237 19.52 -2.70 6.92
CA GLY A 237 19.74 -4.14 6.69
C GLY A 237 21.19 -4.53 6.99
N GLU A 238 21.45 -5.83 7.15
CA GLU A 238 22.77 -6.34 7.55
C GLU A 238 23.87 -6.05 6.52
N ALA A 239 23.53 -6.12 5.23
CA ALA A 239 24.42 -5.86 4.09
C ALA A 239 24.88 -4.39 3.95
N TYR A 240 24.31 -3.49 4.75
CA TYR A 240 24.57 -2.05 4.71
C TYR A 240 25.14 -1.52 6.03
N THR A 241 25.71 -2.39 6.86
CA THR A 241 26.48 -2.02 8.05
C THR A 241 27.88 -1.54 7.64
N VAL A 242 28.55 -0.74 8.47
CA VAL A 242 29.90 -0.21 8.14
C VAL A 242 30.90 -1.34 7.90
N ALA A 243 30.83 -2.41 8.70
CA ALA A 243 31.65 -3.60 8.49
C ALA A 243 31.39 -4.26 7.12
N ALA A 244 30.12 -4.43 6.74
CA ALA A 244 29.75 -5.01 5.45
C ALA A 244 30.13 -4.09 4.27
N ILE A 245 30.01 -2.76 4.43
CA ILE A 245 30.44 -1.79 3.41
C ILE A 245 31.95 -1.90 3.20
N ARG A 246 32.75 -1.91 4.28
CA ARG A 246 34.21 -2.08 4.20
C ARG A 246 34.63 -3.39 3.54
N GLU A 247 33.90 -4.47 3.81
CA GLU A 247 34.17 -5.77 3.19
C GLU A 247 33.86 -5.78 1.69
N ARG A 248 32.87 -5.00 1.25
CA ARG A 248 32.42 -4.96 -0.14
C ARG A 248 33.26 -4.04 -1.03
N ILE A 249 33.91 -3.04 -0.45
CA ILE A 249 34.85 -2.16 -1.15
C ILE A 249 36.06 -3.00 -1.60
N GLY A 250 36.39 -2.95 -2.90
CA GLY A 250 37.52 -3.70 -3.48
C GLY A 250 37.27 -5.18 -3.78
N LYS A 251 36.06 -5.74 -3.55
CA LYS A 251 35.69 -7.09 -4.01
C LYS A 251 34.89 -6.99 -5.32
N GLU A 252 35.30 -7.75 -6.35
CA GLU A 252 34.60 -7.79 -7.65
C GLU A 252 33.10 -8.08 -7.48
N TRP A 253 32.28 -7.14 -7.95
CA TRP A 253 30.83 -7.22 -7.88
C TRP A 253 30.30 -8.32 -8.83
N LYS A 254 29.68 -9.37 -8.28
CA LYS A 254 28.80 -10.24 -9.08
C LYS A 254 27.58 -9.43 -9.47
N SER A 255 27.61 -8.92 -10.70
CA SER A 255 26.49 -8.22 -11.34
C SER A 255 25.24 -9.10 -11.30
N TYR A 256 24.25 -8.71 -10.50
CA TYR A 256 22.91 -9.24 -10.64
C TYR A 256 22.21 -8.48 -11.77
N PRO A 257 21.58 -9.18 -12.73
CA PRO A 257 20.90 -8.52 -13.84
C PRO A 257 19.78 -7.63 -13.27
N ILE A 258 19.92 -6.32 -13.47
CA ILE A 258 18.83 -5.38 -13.26
C ILE A 258 17.70 -5.82 -14.20
N PRO A 259 16.49 -6.12 -13.69
CA PRO A 259 15.36 -6.43 -14.56
C PRO A 259 15.16 -5.26 -15.51
N LYS A 260 15.38 -5.51 -16.81
CA LYS A 260 15.18 -4.51 -17.85
C LYS A 260 13.75 -4.00 -17.73
N SER A 261 13.58 -2.69 -17.64
CA SER A 261 12.26 -2.06 -17.74
C SER A 261 11.59 -2.60 -19.01
N PRO A 262 10.30 -2.98 -18.96
CA PRO A 262 9.61 -3.46 -20.15
C PRO A 262 9.76 -2.41 -21.25
N LYS A 263 10.20 -2.83 -22.44
CA LYS A 263 10.33 -1.92 -23.59
C LYS A 263 8.96 -1.31 -23.84
N LEU A 264 8.85 0.02 -23.74
CA LEU A 264 7.66 0.74 -24.18
C LEU A 264 7.43 0.38 -25.65
N GLN A 265 6.33 -0.29 -25.96
CA GLN A 265 5.93 -0.48 -27.35
C GLN A 265 5.70 0.91 -27.96
N ARG A 266 6.52 1.26 -28.94
CA ARG A 266 6.39 2.50 -29.70
C ARG A 266 5.16 2.35 -30.59
N CYS A 267 4.00 2.76 -30.10
CA CYS A 267 2.81 2.85 -30.93
C CYS A 267 3.01 4.04 -31.88
N GLN A 268 3.38 3.77 -33.13
CA GLN A 268 3.32 4.78 -34.18
C GLN A 268 1.85 5.06 -34.48
N MET A 269 1.33 6.16 -33.93
CA MET A 269 0.05 6.69 -34.40
C MET A 269 0.20 7.06 -35.88
N ARG A 270 -0.52 6.37 -36.76
CA ARG A 270 -0.75 6.86 -38.11
C ARG A 270 -1.49 8.19 -37.99
N SER A 271 -0.85 9.24 -38.48
CA SER A 271 -1.37 10.61 -38.44
C SER A 271 -2.48 10.76 -39.46
N ASP A 272 -3.73 10.52 -39.07
CA ASP A 272 -4.86 11.16 -39.73
C ASP A 272 -5.18 12.44 -38.97
N ARG A 273 -4.80 13.57 -39.57
CA ARG A 273 -5.12 14.92 -39.09
C ARG A 273 -6.63 15.03 -38.88
N LYS A 274 -7.08 14.91 -37.63
CA LYS A 274 -8.40 15.39 -37.20
C LYS A 274 -8.21 16.40 -36.08
N SER A 275 -8.51 17.66 -36.43
CA SER A 275 -8.79 18.82 -35.59
C SER A 275 -8.38 18.65 -34.11
N ILE A 276 -7.24 19.23 -33.73
CA ILE A 276 -6.90 19.45 -32.32
C ILE A 276 -7.93 20.46 -31.79
N ARG A 277 -8.97 19.97 -31.10
CA ARG A 277 -9.87 20.84 -30.33
C ARG A 277 -9.06 21.46 -29.20
N GLY A 278 -9.11 22.79 -29.10
CA GLY A 278 -8.52 23.51 -27.97
C GLY A 278 -8.99 22.94 -26.64
N ILE A 279 -8.11 23.03 -25.65
CA ILE A 279 -8.32 22.54 -24.27
C ILE A 279 -9.70 23.00 -23.78
N SER A 280 -10.53 22.06 -23.34
CA SER A 280 -11.86 22.40 -22.84
C SER A 280 -11.75 23.27 -21.58
N GLY A 281 -12.74 24.12 -21.29
CA GLY A 281 -12.72 24.99 -20.10
C GLY A 281 -12.44 24.23 -18.79
N TYR A 282 -12.86 22.97 -18.72
CA TYR A 282 -12.57 22.07 -17.61
C TYR A 282 -11.11 21.61 -17.57
N GLN A 283 -10.52 21.26 -18.71
CA GLN A 283 -9.10 20.93 -18.79
C GLN A 283 -8.21 22.16 -18.51
N ALA A 284 -8.64 23.36 -18.91
CA ALA A 284 -7.96 24.62 -18.59
C ALA A 284 -8.05 24.96 -17.09
N SER A 285 -9.21 24.69 -16.46
CA SER A 285 -9.38 24.77 -15.00
C SER A 285 -8.45 23.81 -14.28
N HIS A 286 -8.35 22.57 -14.74
CA HIS A 286 -7.51 21.56 -14.11
C HIS A 286 -6.02 21.89 -14.22
N VAL A 287 -5.58 22.41 -15.37
CA VAL A 287 -4.21 22.90 -15.55
C VAL A 287 -3.93 24.12 -14.65
N ARG A 288 -4.91 25.03 -14.51
CA ARG A 288 -4.82 26.17 -13.58
C ARG A 288 -4.73 25.72 -12.13
N ASP A 289 -5.51 24.72 -11.73
CA ASP A 289 -5.46 24.14 -10.39
C ASP A 289 -4.11 23.48 -10.13
N ILE A 290 -3.58 22.71 -11.08
CA ILE A 290 -2.24 22.12 -10.99
C ILE A 290 -1.16 23.20 -10.86
N TYR A 291 -1.26 24.30 -11.62
CA TYR A 291 -0.32 25.43 -11.53
C TYR A 291 -0.45 26.20 -10.21
N GLN A 292 -1.67 26.38 -9.68
CA GLN A 292 -1.91 27.01 -8.38
C GLN A 292 -1.44 26.12 -7.24
N ILE A 293 -1.57 24.81 -7.37
CA ILE A 293 -1.07 23.80 -6.44
C ILE A 293 0.46 23.79 -6.45
N GLN A 294 1.08 23.77 -7.64
CA GLN A 294 2.55 23.87 -7.78
C GLN A 294 3.07 25.20 -7.21
N ASN A 295 2.40 26.32 -7.45
CA ASN A 295 2.75 27.61 -6.84
C ASN A 295 2.50 27.67 -5.33
N ARG A 296 1.48 27.00 -4.80
CA ARG A 296 1.22 26.85 -3.35
C ARG A 296 2.26 26.02 -2.63
N TYR A 297 2.89 25.06 -3.31
CA TYR A 297 3.98 24.26 -2.75
C TYR A 297 5.35 24.92 -2.96
N ALA A 298 5.51 25.75 -4.01
CA ALA A 298 6.75 26.49 -4.29
C ALA A 298 6.91 27.75 -3.41
N ARG A 299 5.82 28.43 -3.04
CA ARG A 299 5.84 29.55 -2.09
C ARG A 299 5.35 29.03 -0.74
N GLY A 300 6.26 28.95 0.25
CA GLY A 300 5.96 28.44 1.59
C GLY A 300 4.68 29.02 2.20
N ASN A 301 4.08 28.24 3.10
CA ASN A 301 2.79 28.48 3.76
C ASN A 301 2.55 29.95 4.18
N ILE A 302 1.62 30.63 3.50
CA ILE A 302 1.23 32.03 3.73
C ILE A 302 0.54 32.26 5.08
N TYR A 303 0.14 31.18 5.76
CA TYR A 303 -0.50 31.19 7.08
C TYR A 303 0.39 30.58 8.18
N ALA A 304 1.67 30.34 7.91
CA ALA A 304 2.62 29.91 8.94
C ALA A 304 2.94 31.08 9.88
N ILE A 305 2.13 31.24 10.92
CA ILE A 305 2.43 32.15 12.03
C ILE A 305 3.65 31.60 12.77
N ASN A 306 4.69 32.41 12.90
CA ASN A 306 5.90 32.10 13.63
C ASN A 306 5.58 31.99 15.13
N GLN A 307 5.54 30.77 15.69
CA GLN A 307 5.22 30.56 17.10
C GLN A 307 6.22 31.21 18.08
N GLY A 308 7.38 31.67 17.60
CA GLY A 308 8.36 32.41 18.40
C GLY A 308 7.98 33.86 18.73
N SER A 309 6.96 34.45 18.08
CA SER A 309 6.51 35.82 18.36
C SER A 309 5.43 35.93 19.45
N MET A 310 4.91 34.82 19.98
CA MET A 310 3.90 34.81 21.05
C MET A 310 4.49 34.70 22.48
N ARG A 311 5.81 34.78 22.64
CA ARG A 311 6.47 34.77 23.95
C ARG A 311 7.45 35.94 24.09
N LYS A 312 6.92 37.15 24.00
CA LYS A 312 7.46 38.34 24.66
C LYS A 312 6.30 39.24 25.02
N HIS A 313 5.89 39.16 26.29
CA HIS A 313 5.38 40.19 27.20
C HIS A 313 4.72 39.47 28.37
#